data_AF-A0A5B7INM1-F1
#
_entry.id   AF-A0A5B7INM1-F1
#
_cell.length_a   1.000
_cell.length_b   1.000
_cell.length_c   1.000
_cell.angle_alpha   90.00
_cell.angle_beta   90.00
_cell.angle_gamma   90.00
#
_symmetry.space_group_name_H-M   'P 1'
#
loop_
_entity.id
_entity.type
_entity.pdbx_description
1 polymer ?
#
loop_
_entity_poly.entity_id
_entity_poly.type
_entity_poly.pdbx_seq_one_letter_code
_entity_poly.pdbx_strand_id
1 'polypeptide(L)' 'MRLVIHNLTQYDFNTYRCIAKNSLGETDGSIRLYGKAEFSFMHVHLN' A
#
# COMPACT_ATOMS: atom_id res chain seq x y z
N MET A 1 -11.97 10.36 6.11
CA MET A 1 -11.97 9.46 4.93
C MET A 1 -11.12 8.24 5.26
N ARG A 2 -11.52 7.04 4.85
CA ARG A 2 -10.79 5.79 5.15
C ARG A 2 -10.73 4.94 3.88
N LEU A 3 -9.53 4.50 3.51
CA LEU A 3 -9.32 3.48 2.47
C LEU A 3 -9.07 2.15 3.16
N VAL A 4 -9.83 1.12 2.81
CA VAL A 4 -9.65 -0.26 3.28
C VAL A 4 -9.42 -1.13 2.06
N ILE A 5 -8.35 -1.92 2.09
CA ILE A 5 -8.00 -2.84 1.00
C ILE A 5 -8.24 -4.26 1.53
N HIS A 6 -9.12 -5.01 0.88
CA HIS A 6 -9.39 -6.41 1.18
C HIS A 6 -8.59 -7.31 0.24
N ASN A 7 -8.22 -8.51 0.70
CA ASN A 7 -7.46 -9.49 -0.08
C ASN A 7 -6.13 -8.92 -0.62
N LEU A 8 -5.33 -8.33 0.28
CA LEU A 8 -4.06 -7.69 -0.06
C LEU A 8 -3.12 -8.64 -0.81
N THR A 9 -2.63 -8.20 -1.96
CA THR A 9 -1.70 -8.91 -2.84
C THR A 9 -0.36 -8.16 -2.93
N GLN A 10 0.64 -8.79 -3.56
CA GLN A 10 1.95 -8.15 -3.75
C GLN A 10 1.86 -6.83 -4.55
N TYR A 11 0.86 -6.72 -5.44
CA TYR A 11 0.69 -5.56 -6.33
C TYR A 11 0.14 -4.33 -5.60
N ASP A 12 -0.43 -4.54 -4.41
CA ASP A 12 -0.98 -3.45 -3.58
C ASP A 12 0.12 -2.71 -2.80
N PHE A 13 1.34 -3.25 -2.68
CA PHE A 13 2.45 -2.57 -2.02
C PHE A 13 3.05 -1.47 -2.89
N ASN A 14 2.34 -0.34 -2.98
CA ASN A 14 2.71 0.80 -3.82
C ASN A 14 2.45 2.15 -3.11
N THR A 15 2.60 3.26 -3.84
CA THR A 15 2.27 4.60 -3.37
C THR A 15 0.82 4.93 -3.70
N TYR A 16 0.05 5.28 -2.68
CA TYR A 16 -1.31 5.77 -2.79
C TYR A 16 -1.32 7.29 -2.76
N ARG A 17 -2.02 7.89 -3.71
CA ARG A 17 -2.27 9.34 -3.76
C ARG A 17 -3.65 9.64 -3.20
N CYS A 18 -3.71 10.52 -2.21
CA CYS A 18 -4.96 11.08 -1.70
C CYS A 18 -5.12 12.49 -2.26
N ILE A 19 -6.31 12.82 -2.77
CA ILE A 19 -6.62 14.14 -3.32
C ILE A 19 -7.88 14.65 -2.65
N ALA A 20 -7.80 15.83 -2.03
CA ALA A 20 -8.95 16.57 -1.52
C ALA A 20 -9.23 17.75 -2.46
N LYS A 21 -10.45 17.83 -3.00
CA LYS A 21 -10.82 18.82 -4.03
C LYS A 21 -12.12 19.53 -3.67
N ASN A 22 -12.18 20.82 -3.94
CA ASN A 22 -13.39 21.64 -3.92
C ASN A 22 -13.40 22.61 -5.12
N SER A 23 -14.37 23.53 -5.19
CA SER A 23 -14.49 24.49 -6.29
C SER A 23 -13.37 25.53 -6.36
N LEU A 24 -12.61 25.72 -5.26
CA LEU A 24 -11.53 26.70 -5.15
C LEU A 24 -10.15 26.09 -5.43
N GLY A 25 -10.04 24.76 -5.44
CA GLY A 25 -8.78 24.08 -5.75
C GLY A 25 -8.69 22.65 -5.24
N GLU A 26 -7.46 22.14 -5.22
CA GLU A 26 -7.13 20.80 -4.74
C GLU A 26 -5.84 20.78 -3.92
N THR A 27 -5.73 19.81 -3.03
CA THR A 27 -4.52 19.49 -2.25
C THR A 27 -4.30 17.99 -2.32
N ASP A 28 -3.05 17.57 -2.49
CA ASP A 28 -2.68 16.16 -2.53
C ASP A 28 -1.71 15.73 -1.42
N GLY A 29 -1.73 14.45 -1.11
CA GLY A 29 -0.81 13.78 -0.20
C GLY A 29 -0.49 12.38 -0.70
N SER A 30 0.64 11.83 -0.26
CA SER A 30 1.09 10.49 -0.64
C SER A 30 1.34 9.61 0.58
N ILE A 31 0.99 8.33 0.45
CA ILE A 31 1.22 7.30 1.46
C ILE A 31 1.88 6.13 0.74
N ARG A 32 3.07 5.71 1.18
CA ARG A 32 3.74 4.53 0.64
C ARG A 32 3.44 3.32 1.51
N LEU A 33 2.83 2.30 0.92
CA LEU A 33 2.60 1.02 1.56
C LEU A 33 3.78 0.10 1.25
N TYR A 34 4.51 -0.31 2.29
CA TYR A 34 5.64 -1.22 2.17
C TYR A 34 5.18 -2.65 2.47
N GLY A 35 5.60 -3.59 1.64
CA GLY A 35 5.45 -5.02 1.92
C GLY A 35 6.47 -5.49 2.95
N LYS A 36 6.21 -6.65 3.56
CA LYS A 36 7.27 -7.34 4.30
C LYS A 36 8.34 -7.75 3.30
N ALA A 37 9.60 -7.37 3.55
CA ALA A 37 10.73 -7.96 2.86
C ALA A 37 10.65 -9.49 3.02
N GLU A 38 10.89 -10.23 1.95
CA GLU A 38 10.80 -11.70 1.88
C GLU A 38 11.80 -12.39 2.84
N PHE A 39 11.59 -12.32 4.14
CA PHE A 39 12.28 -13.15 5.12
C PHE A 39 11.59 -14.51 5.32
N SER A 40 10.51 -14.78 4.57
CA SER A 40 9.69 -15.98 4.74
C SER A 40 10.04 -17.13 3.78
N PHE A 41 10.83 -16.91 2.72
CA PHE A 41 11.25 -17.98 1.81
C PHE A 41 12.46 -18.80 2.31
N MET A 42 13.01 -18.45 3.48
CA MET A 42 14.03 -19.25 4.16
C MET A 42 13.45 -20.08 5.31
N HIS A 43 12.15 -20.39 5.30
CA HIS A 43 11.65 -21.59 5.98
C HIS A 43 11.98 -22.80 5.09
N VAL A 44 13.26 -23.16 5.07
CA VAL A 44 13.68 -24.54 5.32
C VAL A 44 12.87 -25.58 4.52
N HIS A 45 13.28 -25.79 3.26
CA HIS A 45 13.22 -27.11 2.62
C HIS A 45 14.24 -28.04 3.33
N LEU A 46 14.02 -28.30 4.63
CA LEU A 46 14.54 -29.51 5.30
C LEU A 46 13.35 -30.43 5.48
N ASN A 47 13.12 -31.26 4.47
CA ASN A 47 12.64 -32.63 4.61
C ASN A 47 13.21 -33.42 3.44
#